data_AF-A0A2E2C5Q7-F1
#
_entry.id   AF-A0A2E2C5Q7-F1
#
_cell.length_a   1.000
_cell.length_b   1.000
_cell.length_c   1.000
_cell.angle_alpha   90.00
_cell.angle_beta   90.00
_cell.angle_gamma   90.00
#
_symmetry.space_group_name_H-M   'P 1'
#
loop_
_entity.id
_entity.type
_entity.pdbx_description
1 polymer ?
#
loop_
_entity_poly.entity_id
_entity_poly.type
_entity_poly.pdbx_seq_one_letter_code
_entity_poly.pdbx_strand_id
1 'polypeptide(L)'
;MKAFFVLTLAALALMSNIALAQKPSTKAFQAGQPLGAVNEAGKFVPLSDNVKVYGSFRFAESCVYDATRDLIVVMNAGVPQTQEENDGYVSLLNPDGSVHTTKWIGATRDGLTLNHPLGSAIHNGTLYTADIDVVRTFDLATGKPGKAYPVEGASFLNGIAVNKEGTIFVSNSRPEFRVYQITADGKVSLFVDGDPLNIPNGVAIDQDGNVVVVNVGNNDVMTFDPASGKLIRTEHAAEGGNDGLVILPDGTKYVSSVRFGSVSKISPGKPAQVIASGIPSAASMGYDSKQKQLIIPMNNNNAVAFLKLED
;
A
#
# COMPACT_ATOMS: atom_id res chain seq x y z
N MET A 1 -63.09 -42.36 -19.82
CA MET A 1 -63.50 -41.55 -18.66
C MET A 1 -63.18 -42.32 -17.38
N LYS A 2 -62.13 -41.92 -16.66
CA LYS A 2 -61.94 -41.98 -15.19
C LYS A 2 -60.46 -41.71 -14.92
N ALA A 3 -60.20 -40.51 -14.40
CA ALA A 3 -58.89 -40.02 -14.03
C ALA A 3 -58.45 -40.63 -12.69
N PHE A 4 -57.16 -40.96 -12.57
CA PHE A 4 -56.50 -41.19 -11.29
C PHE A 4 -55.48 -40.06 -11.08
N PHE A 5 -55.78 -39.18 -10.13
CA PHE A 5 -54.84 -38.20 -9.59
C PHE A 5 -54.03 -38.90 -8.50
N VAL A 6 -52.71 -38.99 -8.67
CA VAL A 6 -51.80 -39.37 -7.59
C VAL A 6 -51.41 -38.08 -6.87
N LEU A 7 -51.88 -37.92 -5.64
CA LEU A 7 -51.47 -36.85 -4.74
C LEU A 7 -50.16 -37.28 -4.04
N THR A 8 -49.04 -36.69 -4.43
CA THR A 8 -47.77 -36.85 -3.70
C THR A 8 -47.76 -35.87 -2.53
N LEU A 9 -47.97 -36.35 -1.30
CA LEU A 9 -47.73 -35.57 -0.09
C LEU A 9 -46.21 -35.45 0.12
N ALA A 10 -45.62 -34.31 -0.21
CA ALA A 10 -44.27 -33.96 0.22
C ALA A 10 -44.35 -33.41 1.65
N ALA A 11 -43.87 -34.19 2.63
CA ALA A 11 -43.71 -33.73 4.00
C ALA A 11 -42.57 -32.71 4.07
N LEU A 12 -42.89 -31.44 4.29
CA LEU A 12 -41.91 -30.41 4.64
C LEU A 12 -41.41 -30.67 6.08
N ALA A 13 -40.22 -31.24 6.21
CA ALA A 13 -39.53 -31.27 7.49
C ALA A 13 -38.97 -29.86 7.77
N LEU A 14 -39.62 -29.10 8.66
CA LEU A 14 -39.01 -27.91 9.25
C LEU A 14 -37.83 -28.36 10.13
N MET A 15 -36.61 -28.25 9.61
CA MET A 15 -35.42 -28.30 10.45
C MET A 15 -35.35 -26.98 11.24
N SER A 16 -35.75 -27.02 12.50
CA SER A 16 -35.46 -25.95 13.45
C SER A 16 -33.95 -25.90 13.67
N ASN A 17 -33.26 -24.97 13.01
CA ASN A 17 -31.89 -24.61 13.37
C ASN A 17 -31.95 -23.92 14.74
N ILE A 18 -31.81 -24.71 15.81
CA ILE A 18 -31.63 -24.17 17.15
C ILE A 18 -30.23 -23.57 17.17
N ALA A 19 -30.14 -22.25 16.98
CA ALA A 19 -28.90 -21.52 17.18
C ALA A 19 -28.46 -21.73 18.64
N LEU A 20 -27.41 -22.53 18.86
CA LEU A 20 -26.83 -22.70 20.18
C LEU A 20 -26.17 -21.38 20.57
N ALA A 21 -26.62 -20.80 21.69
CA ALA A 21 -25.97 -19.63 22.26
C ALA A 21 -24.49 -19.94 22.54
N GLN A 22 -23.59 -19.00 22.19
CA GLN A 22 -22.18 -19.12 22.52
C GLN A 22 -22.00 -19.28 24.03
N LYS A 23 -21.19 -20.25 24.45
CA LYS A 23 -20.84 -20.41 25.87
C LYS A 23 -20.10 -19.16 26.35
N PRO A 24 -20.46 -18.58 27.51
CA PRO A 24 -19.76 -17.42 28.04
C PRO A 24 -18.27 -17.75 28.22
N SER A 25 -17.41 -16.83 27.78
CA SER A 25 -15.97 -16.94 28.03
C SER A 25 -15.70 -16.91 29.53
N THR A 26 -14.80 -17.78 30.00
CA THR A 26 -14.30 -17.75 31.38
C THR A 26 -13.21 -16.70 31.61
N LYS A 27 -12.72 -16.06 30.53
CA LYS A 27 -11.75 -14.97 30.62
C LYS A 27 -12.46 -13.66 30.91
N ALA A 28 -11.94 -12.89 31.87
CA ALA A 28 -12.38 -11.52 32.12
C ALA A 28 -12.17 -10.68 30.85
N PHE A 29 -13.15 -9.82 30.55
CA PHE A 29 -13.03 -8.86 29.45
C PHE A 29 -11.88 -7.90 29.73
N GLN A 30 -11.03 -7.67 28.73
CA GLN A 30 -10.02 -6.62 28.74
C GLN A 30 -10.31 -5.70 27.57
N ALA A 31 -10.48 -4.40 27.87
CA ALA A 31 -10.57 -3.38 26.83
C ALA A 31 -9.22 -3.24 26.11
N GLY A 32 -9.27 -2.83 24.84
CA GLY A 32 -8.08 -2.46 24.09
C GLY A 32 -7.40 -1.20 24.67
N GLN A 33 -6.11 -1.05 24.37
CA GLN A 33 -5.38 0.19 24.60
C GLN A 33 -5.83 1.28 23.60
N PRO A 34 -5.51 2.57 23.83
CA PRO A 34 -5.56 3.59 22.78
C PRO A 34 -4.80 3.15 21.52
N LEU A 35 -5.07 3.79 20.39
CA LEU A 35 -4.37 3.47 19.15
C LEU A 35 -2.86 3.68 19.32
N GLY A 36 -2.06 2.72 18.87
CA GLY A 36 -0.62 2.68 19.08
C GLY A 36 0.02 1.46 18.42
N ALA A 37 1.35 1.46 18.31
CA ALA A 37 2.13 0.38 17.73
C ALA A 37 2.98 -0.33 18.79
N VAL A 38 3.31 -1.60 18.57
CA VAL A 38 4.32 -2.32 19.35
C VAL A 38 5.59 -2.36 18.52
N ASN A 39 6.68 -1.78 19.03
CA ASN A 39 7.95 -1.75 18.32
C ASN A 39 8.67 -3.12 18.37
N GLU A 40 9.82 -3.26 17.68
CA GLU A 40 10.57 -4.52 17.64
C GLU A 40 11.03 -5.02 19.02
N ALA A 41 11.13 -4.14 20.02
CA ALA A 41 11.46 -4.51 21.40
C ALA A 41 10.24 -5.01 22.21
N GLY A 42 9.06 -5.13 21.58
CA GLY A 42 7.81 -5.52 22.25
C GLY A 42 7.19 -4.42 23.11
N LYS A 43 7.67 -3.18 23.01
CA LYS A 43 7.16 -2.04 23.79
C LYS A 43 6.03 -1.36 23.04
N PHE A 44 4.91 -1.14 23.73
CA PHE A 44 3.82 -0.32 23.22
C PHE A 44 4.20 1.16 23.17
N VAL A 45 3.91 1.80 22.04
CA VAL A 45 4.13 3.22 21.75
C VAL A 45 2.77 3.81 21.36
N PRO A 46 2.21 4.75 22.15
CA PRO A 46 0.96 5.40 21.80
C PRO A 46 1.13 6.24 20.52
N LEU A 47 0.03 6.37 19.77
CA LEU A 47 0.00 7.23 18.58
C LEU A 47 0.35 8.67 18.93
N SER A 48 1.19 9.30 18.09
CA SER A 48 1.57 10.71 18.26
C SER A 48 0.39 11.67 18.07
N ASP A 49 0.31 12.73 18.87
CA ASP A 49 -0.83 13.67 18.90
C ASP A 49 -1.04 14.45 17.59
N ASN A 50 -0.02 14.52 16.74
CA ASN A 50 -0.06 15.15 15.41
C ASN A 50 -0.59 14.22 14.30
N VAL A 51 -1.01 12.99 14.64
CA VAL A 51 -1.55 12.02 13.69
C VAL A 51 -3.06 11.86 13.87
N LYS A 52 -3.81 12.01 12.78
CA LYS A 52 -5.25 11.68 12.71
C LYS A 52 -5.44 10.38 11.97
N VAL A 53 -6.48 9.61 12.31
CA VAL A 53 -6.72 8.29 11.69
C VAL A 53 -8.16 8.19 11.22
N TYR A 54 -8.32 7.71 9.99
CA TYR A 54 -9.63 7.54 9.33
C TYR A 54 -9.73 6.10 8.79
N GLY A 55 -10.88 5.46 9.03
CA GLY A 55 -11.13 4.08 8.62
C GLY A 55 -11.86 3.95 7.28
N SER A 56 -12.46 2.77 7.07
CA SER A 56 -13.23 2.36 5.88
C SER A 56 -12.41 1.72 4.74
N PHE A 57 -11.30 1.06 5.08
CA PHE A 57 -10.46 0.34 4.12
C PHE A 57 -10.46 -1.16 4.36
N ARG A 58 -9.82 -1.91 3.45
CA ARG A 58 -9.49 -3.31 3.69
C ARG A 58 -8.08 -3.59 3.22
N PHE A 59 -7.17 -3.75 4.19
CA PHE A 59 -5.75 -3.94 3.94
C PHE A 59 -5.24 -2.94 2.89
N ALA A 60 -5.21 -1.65 3.28
CA ALA A 60 -4.63 -0.63 2.43
C ALA A 60 -3.11 -0.64 2.58
N GLU A 61 -2.39 -0.85 1.47
CA GLU A 61 -0.92 -0.86 1.47
C GLU A 61 -0.34 0.47 1.01
N SER A 62 -0.87 1.02 -0.09
CA SER A 62 -0.40 2.27 -0.68
C SER A 62 -1.52 3.25 -0.94
N CYS A 63 -1.14 4.52 -0.95
CA CYS A 63 -1.97 5.59 -1.44
C CYS A 63 -1.12 6.61 -2.19
N VAL A 64 -1.76 7.33 -3.11
CA VAL A 64 -1.15 8.39 -3.91
C VAL A 64 -2.12 9.56 -4.01
N TYR A 65 -1.61 10.79 -3.96
CA TYR A 65 -2.43 11.99 -4.03
C TYR A 65 -2.59 12.46 -5.48
N ASP A 66 -3.85 12.61 -5.89
CA ASP A 66 -4.23 13.22 -7.15
C ASP A 66 -4.50 14.72 -6.94
N ALA A 67 -3.47 15.53 -7.17
CA ALA A 67 -3.54 16.98 -7.02
C ALA A 67 -4.55 17.65 -7.97
N THR A 68 -4.88 17.01 -9.10
CA THR A 68 -5.81 17.57 -10.09
C THR A 68 -7.24 17.49 -9.59
N ARG A 69 -7.64 16.33 -9.04
CA ARG A 69 -8.98 16.13 -8.47
C ARG A 69 -9.08 16.52 -6.99
N ASP A 70 -7.95 16.80 -6.35
CA ASP A 70 -7.88 17.03 -4.90
C ASP A 70 -8.35 15.83 -4.09
N LEU A 71 -7.94 14.63 -4.51
CA LEU A 71 -8.35 13.36 -3.90
C LEU A 71 -7.14 12.49 -3.58
N ILE A 72 -7.26 11.68 -2.53
CA ILE A 72 -6.30 10.63 -2.24
C ILE A 72 -6.84 9.31 -2.78
N VAL A 73 -6.03 8.63 -3.57
CA VAL A 73 -6.32 7.34 -4.18
C VAL A 73 -5.70 6.26 -3.30
N VAL A 74 -6.51 5.35 -2.75
CA VAL A 74 -6.06 4.32 -1.79
C VAL A 74 -6.21 2.94 -2.39
N MET A 75 -5.11 2.17 -2.45
CA MET A 75 -5.10 0.78 -2.89
C MET A 75 -5.52 -0.13 -1.75
N ASN A 76 -6.53 -0.97 -1.99
CA ASN A 76 -7.00 -1.96 -1.03
C ASN A 76 -6.76 -3.36 -1.59
N ALA A 77 -6.04 -4.19 -0.85
CA ALA A 77 -5.77 -5.57 -1.24
C ALA A 77 -7.01 -6.48 -1.29
N GLY A 78 -8.09 -6.10 -0.59
CA GLY A 78 -9.24 -6.97 -0.44
C GLY A 78 -8.98 -8.10 0.57
N VAL A 79 -9.60 -9.26 0.36
CA VAL A 79 -9.29 -10.47 1.14
C VAL A 79 -8.02 -11.17 0.68
N PRO A 80 -7.43 -12.05 1.52
CA PRO A 80 -6.41 -12.97 1.05
C PRO A 80 -6.89 -13.77 -0.17
N GLN A 81 -6.01 -13.98 -1.15
CA GLN A 81 -6.33 -14.68 -2.40
C GLN A 81 -6.79 -16.14 -2.17
N THR A 82 -6.46 -16.73 -1.02
CA THR A 82 -6.97 -18.06 -0.63
C THR A 82 -8.44 -18.07 -0.24
N GLN A 83 -9.05 -16.91 0.01
CA GLN A 83 -10.47 -16.76 0.28
C GLN A 83 -11.23 -16.34 -0.98
N GLU A 84 -10.72 -15.33 -1.69
CA GLU A 84 -11.27 -14.85 -2.94
C GLU A 84 -10.14 -14.22 -3.77
N GLU A 85 -9.92 -14.74 -4.97
CA GLU A 85 -9.02 -14.13 -5.94
C GLU A 85 -9.67 -12.86 -6.50
N ASN A 86 -8.85 -11.90 -6.98
CA ASN A 86 -9.36 -10.72 -7.71
C ASN A 86 -10.31 -9.80 -6.90
N ASP A 87 -10.17 -9.75 -5.56
CA ASP A 87 -10.97 -8.86 -4.71
C ASP A 87 -10.34 -7.47 -4.47
N GLY A 88 -9.11 -7.23 -4.92
CA GLY A 88 -8.46 -5.92 -4.81
C GLY A 88 -9.30 -4.78 -5.39
N TYR A 89 -9.25 -3.59 -4.78
CA TYR A 89 -10.07 -2.45 -5.20
C TYR A 89 -9.43 -1.11 -4.82
N VAL A 90 -9.97 -0.02 -5.36
CA VAL A 90 -9.45 1.34 -5.10
C VAL A 90 -10.52 2.20 -4.45
N SER A 91 -10.16 2.90 -3.38
CA SER A 91 -11.00 3.88 -2.69
C SER A 91 -10.53 5.31 -2.99
N LEU A 92 -11.43 6.28 -2.80
CA LEU A 92 -11.14 7.71 -2.89
C LEU A 92 -11.45 8.39 -1.55
N LEU A 93 -10.53 9.19 -1.07
CA LEU A 93 -10.69 10.04 0.11
C LEU A 93 -10.57 11.51 -0.25
N ASN A 94 -11.26 12.34 0.53
CA ASN A 94 -10.97 13.77 0.57
C ASN A 94 -9.73 14.02 1.46
N PRO A 95 -9.01 15.14 1.24
CA PRO A 95 -7.83 15.48 2.04
C PRO A 95 -8.07 15.71 3.53
N ASP A 96 -9.32 15.92 3.95
CA ASP A 96 -9.71 16.05 5.35
C ASP A 96 -9.92 14.70 6.05
N GLY A 97 -9.72 13.59 5.33
CA GLY A 97 -9.87 12.22 5.79
C GLY A 97 -11.28 11.64 5.64
N SER A 98 -12.27 12.45 5.21
CA SER A 98 -13.61 11.93 4.91
C SER A 98 -13.61 11.05 3.67
N VAL A 99 -14.39 9.96 3.70
CA VAL A 99 -14.51 9.04 2.56
C VAL A 99 -15.31 9.69 1.45
N HIS A 100 -14.71 9.83 0.27
CA HIS A 100 -15.39 10.29 -0.93
C HIS A 100 -16.10 9.11 -1.61
N THR A 101 -15.35 8.04 -1.91
CA THR A 101 -15.87 6.83 -2.55
C THR A 101 -15.23 5.59 -1.94
N THR A 102 -16.01 4.74 -1.27
CA THR A 102 -15.49 3.53 -0.60
C THR A 102 -14.90 2.52 -1.58
N LYS A 103 -15.54 2.29 -2.72
CA LYS A 103 -15.07 1.40 -3.78
C LYS A 103 -15.35 2.03 -5.14
N TRP A 104 -14.30 2.55 -5.77
CA TRP A 104 -14.33 3.17 -7.09
C TRP A 104 -13.96 2.15 -8.17
N ILE A 105 -12.66 1.86 -8.35
CA ILE A 105 -12.22 0.73 -9.18
C ILE A 105 -12.53 -0.54 -8.39
N GLY A 106 -13.22 -1.49 -9.02
CA GLY A 106 -13.73 -2.70 -8.37
C GLY A 106 -15.17 -2.62 -7.89
N ALA A 107 -15.86 -1.48 -8.07
CA ALA A 107 -17.31 -1.40 -7.83
C ALA A 107 -18.08 -2.41 -8.70
N THR A 108 -17.56 -2.64 -9.91
CA THR A 108 -17.90 -3.77 -10.78
C THR A 108 -16.64 -4.60 -11.03
N ARG A 109 -16.82 -5.90 -11.31
CA ARG A 109 -15.73 -6.80 -11.69
C ARG A 109 -15.63 -7.04 -13.20
N ASP A 110 -16.58 -6.51 -13.97
CA ASP A 110 -16.64 -6.65 -15.42
C ASP A 110 -15.38 -6.07 -16.09
N GLY A 111 -14.56 -6.95 -16.66
CA GLY A 111 -13.30 -6.58 -17.32
C GLY A 111 -12.18 -6.16 -16.38
N LEU A 112 -12.34 -6.32 -15.06
CA LEU A 112 -11.33 -5.99 -14.06
C LEU A 112 -10.57 -7.24 -13.62
N THR A 113 -9.24 -7.12 -13.66
CA THR A 113 -8.36 -7.98 -12.87
C THR A 113 -7.49 -7.10 -11.99
N LEU A 114 -7.59 -7.30 -10.69
CA LEU A 114 -6.90 -6.58 -9.63
C LEU A 114 -6.90 -7.49 -8.38
N ASN A 115 -5.79 -8.18 -8.13
CA ASN A 115 -5.74 -9.23 -7.12
C ASN A 115 -5.41 -8.68 -5.75
N HIS A 116 -4.25 -8.03 -5.64
CA HIS A 116 -3.62 -7.56 -4.41
C HIS A 116 -2.79 -6.30 -4.71
N PRO A 117 -3.42 -5.15 -5.02
CA PRO A 117 -2.69 -3.92 -5.31
C PRO A 117 -1.94 -3.42 -4.08
N LEU A 118 -0.60 -3.42 -4.15
CA LEU A 118 0.28 -3.04 -3.06
C LEU A 118 0.84 -1.63 -3.25
N GLY A 119 1.67 -1.38 -4.27
CA GLY A 119 2.18 -0.04 -4.59
C GLY A 119 1.25 0.77 -5.47
N SER A 120 1.36 2.10 -5.42
CA SER A 120 0.69 3.01 -6.37
C SER A 120 1.53 4.21 -6.79
N ALA A 121 1.37 4.64 -8.04
CA ALA A 121 1.97 5.86 -8.58
C ALA A 121 1.04 6.52 -9.61
N ILE A 122 1.11 7.84 -9.76
CA ILE A 122 0.39 8.59 -10.79
C ILE A 122 1.41 9.23 -11.74
N HIS A 123 1.21 9.04 -13.04
CA HIS A 123 1.99 9.72 -14.07
C HIS A 123 1.11 9.98 -15.31
N ASN A 124 1.10 11.23 -15.81
CA ASN A 124 0.40 11.65 -17.03
C ASN A 124 -1.06 11.12 -17.15
N GLY A 125 -1.86 11.27 -16.10
CA GLY A 125 -3.26 10.84 -16.08
C GLY A 125 -3.48 9.33 -15.99
N THR A 126 -2.42 8.56 -15.72
CA THR A 126 -2.48 7.12 -15.51
C THR A 126 -2.15 6.79 -14.05
N LEU A 127 -2.97 5.94 -13.44
CA LEU A 127 -2.69 5.29 -12.17
C LEU A 127 -1.99 3.96 -12.43
N TYR A 128 -0.84 3.74 -11.80
CA TYR A 128 -0.06 2.51 -11.85
C TYR A 128 -0.17 1.80 -10.51
N THR A 129 -0.24 0.47 -10.52
CA THR A 129 -0.19 -0.33 -9.29
C THR A 129 0.61 -1.61 -9.49
N ALA A 130 1.35 -2.00 -8.46
CA ALA A 130 1.98 -3.30 -8.37
C ALA A 130 0.96 -4.32 -7.84
N ASP A 131 0.65 -5.33 -8.64
CA ASP A 131 -0.35 -6.35 -8.36
C ASP A 131 0.26 -7.75 -8.47
N ILE A 132 0.85 -8.23 -7.36
CA ILE A 132 1.53 -9.52 -7.21
C ILE A 132 2.75 -9.68 -8.12
N ASP A 133 2.55 -9.99 -9.39
CA ASP A 133 3.57 -10.25 -10.42
C ASP A 133 3.31 -9.43 -11.69
N VAL A 134 2.33 -8.53 -11.66
CA VAL A 134 1.93 -7.68 -12.79
C VAL A 134 1.91 -6.22 -12.34
N VAL A 135 2.49 -5.32 -13.14
CA VAL A 135 2.16 -3.89 -13.02
C VAL A 135 0.92 -3.61 -13.84
N ARG A 136 -0.13 -3.08 -13.21
CA ARG A 136 -1.39 -2.73 -13.87
C ARG A 136 -1.54 -1.23 -13.95
N THR A 137 -2.26 -0.79 -14.98
CA THR A 137 -2.56 0.63 -15.17
C THR A 137 -4.06 0.86 -15.28
N PHE A 138 -4.49 2.05 -14.89
CA PHE A 138 -5.85 2.53 -15.00
C PHE A 138 -5.84 3.97 -15.50
N ASP A 139 -6.80 4.32 -16.35
CA ASP A 139 -7.08 5.72 -16.64
C ASP A 139 -7.51 6.41 -15.34
N LEU A 140 -6.77 7.43 -14.91
CA LEU A 140 -6.97 8.04 -13.59
C LEU A 140 -8.32 8.77 -13.50
N ALA A 141 -8.84 9.31 -14.60
CA ALA A 141 -10.10 10.04 -14.61
C ALA A 141 -11.31 9.12 -14.48
N THR A 142 -11.30 7.98 -15.18
CA THR A 142 -12.45 7.09 -15.34
C THR A 142 -12.35 5.79 -14.55
N GLY A 143 -11.14 5.39 -14.15
CA GLY A 143 -10.86 4.12 -13.47
C GLY A 143 -10.88 2.91 -14.41
N LYS A 144 -10.98 3.14 -15.73
CA LYS A 144 -10.97 2.06 -16.73
C LYS A 144 -9.62 1.34 -16.73
N PRO A 145 -9.60 -0.01 -16.71
CA PRO A 145 -8.37 -0.77 -16.86
C PRO A 145 -7.62 -0.41 -18.16
N GLY A 146 -6.32 -0.25 -18.05
CA GLY A 146 -5.39 0.01 -19.14
C GLY A 146 -4.52 -1.21 -19.46
N LYS A 147 -3.23 -0.97 -19.65
CA LYS A 147 -2.21 -2.00 -19.87
C LYS A 147 -1.92 -2.81 -18.60
N ALA A 148 -1.50 -4.06 -18.82
CA ALA A 148 -0.92 -4.95 -17.82
C ALA A 148 0.47 -5.37 -18.29
N TYR A 149 1.45 -5.29 -17.40
CA TYR A 149 2.85 -5.63 -17.67
C TYR A 149 3.26 -6.79 -16.75
N PRO A 150 3.16 -8.05 -17.20
CA PRO A 150 3.69 -9.18 -16.45
C PRO A 150 5.20 -9.04 -16.25
N VAL A 151 5.67 -9.26 -15.02
CA VAL A 151 7.08 -9.20 -14.68
C VAL A 151 7.56 -10.62 -14.40
N GLU A 152 8.14 -11.26 -15.41
CA GLU A 152 8.61 -12.64 -15.29
C GLU A 152 9.66 -12.77 -14.17
N GLY A 153 9.46 -13.75 -13.28
CA GLY A 153 10.32 -13.97 -12.12
C GLY A 153 10.01 -13.09 -10.89
N ALA A 154 9.04 -12.17 -10.97
CA ALA A 154 8.50 -11.52 -9.79
C ALA A 154 7.56 -12.46 -9.02
N SER A 155 7.53 -12.33 -7.70
CA SER A 155 6.63 -13.11 -6.84
C SER A 155 5.92 -12.25 -5.79
N PHE A 156 6.37 -11.00 -5.59
CA PHE A 156 5.78 -10.05 -4.68
C PHE A 156 6.22 -8.63 -5.02
N LEU A 157 5.65 -8.09 -6.11
CA LEU A 157 5.81 -6.68 -6.45
C LEU A 157 5.16 -5.81 -5.37
N ASN A 158 5.88 -4.80 -4.89
CA ASN A 158 5.36 -3.88 -3.88
C ASN A 158 5.53 -2.41 -4.29
N GLY A 159 6.56 -1.71 -3.81
CA GLY A 159 6.77 -0.30 -4.09
C GLY A 159 7.00 -0.01 -5.58
N ILE A 160 6.41 1.09 -6.06
CA ILE A 160 6.43 1.47 -7.48
C ILE A 160 6.67 2.98 -7.63
N ALA A 161 7.47 3.36 -8.60
CA ALA A 161 7.63 4.75 -9.04
C ALA A 161 7.65 4.82 -10.57
N VAL A 162 7.29 5.98 -11.12
CA VAL A 162 7.34 6.25 -12.57
C VAL A 162 8.14 7.53 -12.78
N ASN A 163 9.18 7.47 -13.59
CA ASN A 163 10.01 8.65 -13.88
C ASN A 163 9.37 9.56 -14.94
N LYS A 164 10.05 10.66 -15.28
CA LYS A 164 9.53 11.67 -16.23
C LYS A 164 9.35 11.11 -17.65
N GLU A 165 10.16 10.12 -18.02
CA GLU A 165 10.14 9.45 -19.32
C GLU A 165 9.06 8.35 -19.40
N GLY A 166 8.36 8.06 -18.30
CA GLY A 166 7.35 7.01 -18.22
C GLY A 166 7.92 5.61 -17.97
N THR A 167 9.21 5.49 -17.62
CA THR A 167 9.80 4.24 -17.14
C THR A 167 9.34 3.97 -15.72
N ILE A 168 8.82 2.77 -15.51
CA ILE A 168 8.33 2.26 -14.22
C ILE A 168 9.48 1.53 -13.53
N PHE A 169 9.69 1.82 -12.25
CA PHE A 169 10.57 1.05 -11.38
C PHE A 169 9.72 0.39 -10.30
N VAL A 170 9.88 -0.91 -10.10
CA VAL A 170 9.06 -1.69 -9.17
C VAL A 170 9.91 -2.68 -8.38
N SER A 171 9.77 -2.70 -7.06
CA SER A 171 10.50 -3.62 -6.19
C SER A 171 9.81 -4.99 -6.14
N ASN A 172 10.60 -6.05 -5.98
CA ASN A 172 10.14 -7.39 -5.65
C ASN A 172 10.67 -7.76 -4.26
N SER A 173 9.78 -7.75 -3.26
CA SER A 173 10.16 -7.83 -1.84
C SER A 173 10.36 -9.25 -1.34
N ARG A 174 10.24 -10.27 -2.19
CA ARG A 174 10.54 -11.68 -1.87
C ARG A 174 11.78 -12.14 -2.61
N PRO A 175 12.53 -13.13 -2.07
CA PRO A 175 13.64 -13.72 -2.81
C PRO A 175 13.20 -14.24 -4.20
N GLU A 176 13.92 -13.96 -5.27
CA GLU A 176 15.14 -13.14 -5.30
C GLU A 176 14.85 -11.64 -5.21
N PHE A 177 15.50 -10.94 -4.25
CA PHE A 177 15.28 -9.52 -4.00
C PHE A 177 15.78 -8.71 -5.19
N ARG A 178 14.87 -8.00 -5.85
CA ARG A 178 15.14 -7.32 -7.12
C ARG A 178 14.40 -6.00 -7.21
N VAL A 179 14.88 -5.13 -8.06
CA VAL A 179 14.10 -4.03 -8.63
C VAL A 179 14.07 -4.23 -10.13
N TYR A 180 12.88 -4.18 -10.72
CA TYR A 180 12.67 -4.26 -12.15
C TYR A 180 12.44 -2.85 -12.71
N GLN A 181 12.77 -2.67 -13.98
CA GLN A 181 12.35 -1.52 -14.76
C GLN A 181 11.45 -1.96 -15.93
N ILE A 182 10.47 -1.13 -16.26
CA ILE A 182 9.58 -1.31 -17.40
C ILE A 182 9.57 -0.01 -18.18
N THR A 183 10.12 -0.03 -19.39
CA THR A 183 10.15 1.15 -20.26
C THR A 183 8.73 1.55 -20.70
N ALA A 184 8.55 2.79 -21.18
CA ALA A 184 7.23 3.29 -21.58
C ALA A 184 6.53 2.46 -22.68
N ASP A 185 7.31 1.79 -23.55
CA ASP A 185 6.82 0.86 -24.57
C ASP A 185 6.53 -0.55 -24.02
N GLY A 186 6.84 -0.82 -22.75
CA GLY A 186 6.46 -2.03 -22.02
C GLY A 186 7.55 -3.10 -21.93
N LYS A 187 8.80 -2.80 -22.28
CA LYS A 187 9.89 -3.77 -22.15
C LYS A 187 10.32 -3.87 -20.68
N VAL A 188 10.23 -5.08 -20.14
CA VAL A 188 10.64 -5.41 -18.77
C VAL A 188 12.12 -5.84 -18.76
N SER A 189 12.89 -5.36 -17.79
CA SER A 189 14.23 -5.87 -17.49
C SER A 189 14.58 -5.72 -16.01
N LEU A 190 15.64 -6.40 -15.56
CA LEU A 190 16.24 -6.13 -14.24
C LEU A 190 16.84 -4.72 -14.23
N PHE A 191 16.70 -4.03 -13.09
CA PHE A 191 17.37 -2.78 -12.79
C PHE A 191 18.43 -2.97 -11.71
N VAL A 192 18.07 -3.64 -10.60
CA VAL A 192 19.00 -4.09 -9.55
C VAL A 192 18.68 -5.55 -9.23
N ASP A 193 19.71 -6.40 -9.18
CA ASP A 193 19.60 -7.84 -8.97
C ASP A 193 20.37 -8.28 -7.73
N GLY A 194 19.65 -8.54 -6.63
CA GLY A 194 20.24 -8.97 -5.36
C GLY A 194 20.92 -7.83 -4.60
N ASP A 195 22.13 -8.09 -4.12
CA ASP A 195 22.86 -7.17 -3.23
C ASP A 195 23.01 -5.76 -3.85
N PRO A 196 22.84 -4.69 -3.07
CA PRO A 196 22.69 -4.63 -1.61
C PRO A 196 21.22 -4.66 -1.12
N LEU A 197 20.26 -5.11 -1.94
CA LEU A 197 18.84 -5.12 -1.56
C LEU A 197 18.58 -6.07 -0.39
N ASN A 198 17.75 -5.64 0.56
CA ASN A 198 17.36 -6.46 1.71
C ASN A 198 15.87 -6.29 2.01
N ILE A 199 15.05 -7.13 1.38
CA ILE A 199 13.58 -6.99 1.36
C ILE A 199 13.22 -5.58 0.82
N PRO A 200 13.55 -5.27 -0.45
CA PRO A 200 13.30 -3.95 -1.03
C PRO A 200 11.80 -3.69 -1.06
N ASN A 201 11.37 -2.49 -0.70
CA ASN A 201 9.96 -2.13 -0.67
C ASN A 201 9.73 -0.78 -1.39
N GLY A 202 9.54 0.33 -0.68
CA GLY A 202 9.26 1.63 -1.29
C GLY A 202 10.30 2.04 -2.33
N VAL A 203 9.80 2.56 -3.45
CA VAL A 203 10.59 3.09 -4.56
C VAL A 203 10.13 4.52 -4.83
N ALA A 204 11.06 5.45 -5.02
CA ALA A 204 10.78 6.82 -5.43
C ALA A 204 11.84 7.31 -6.41
N ILE A 205 11.57 8.43 -7.09
CA ILE A 205 12.53 9.09 -7.97
C ILE A 205 12.93 10.42 -7.32
N ASP A 206 14.23 10.69 -7.20
CA ASP A 206 14.72 11.97 -6.68
C ASP A 206 14.71 13.08 -7.76
N GLN A 207 15.14 14.28 -7.38
CA GLN A 207 15.11 15.44 -8.27
C GLN A 207 16.09 15.34 -9.45
N ASP A 208 17.15 14.54 -9.30
CA ASP A 208 18.16 14.29 -10.33
C ASP A 208 17.76 13.12 -11.24
N GLY A 209 16.62 12.48 -10.96
CA GLY A 209 16.11 11.33 -11.71
C GLY A 209 16.66 9.99 -11.22
N ASN A 210 17.41 9.96 -10.11
CA ASN A 210 17.91 8.72 -9.53
C ASN A 210 16.77 7.92 -8.91
N VAL A 211 16.93 6.60 -8.90
CA VAL A 211 15.97 5.68 -8.28
C VAL A 211 16.37 5.47 -6.83
N VAL A 212 15.47 5.81 -5.91
CA VAL A 212 15.68 5.62 -4.47
C VAL A 212 14.83 4.45 -3.99
N VAL A 213 15.45 3.51 -3.29
CA VAL A 213 14.82 2.28 -2.79
C VAL A 213 15.06 2.20 -1.29
N VAL A 214 14.01 1.87 -0.54
CA VAL A 214 14.12 1.55 0.89
C VAL A 214 13.96 0.06 1.13
N ASN A 215 14.60 -0.43 2.18
CA ASN A 215 14.64 -1.83 2.56
C ASN A 215 13.87 -2.05 3.86
N VAL A 216 12.94 -3.01 3.88
CA VAL A 216 12.29 -3.44 5.13
C VAL A 216 13.29 -4.16 6.03
N GLY A 217 14.30 -4.83 5.46
CA GLY A 217 15.26 -5.64 6.20
C GLY A 217 16.26 -4.85 7.06
N ASN A 218 16.42 -3.55 6.82
CA ASN A 218 17.29 -2.66 7.59
C ASN A 218 16.73 -1.23 7.59
N ASN A 219 17.56 -0.21 7.83
CA ASN A 219 17.17 1.21 7.79
C ASN A 219 17.74 1.95 6.59
N ASP A 220 18.23 1.25 5.56
CA ASP A 220 18.86 1.87 4.40
C ASP A 220 17.84 2.58 3.49
N VAL A 221 18.29 3.73 2.98
CA VAL A 221 17.64 4.54 1.95
C VAL A 221 18.68 4.70 0.84
N MET A 222 18.59 3.84 -0.17
CA MET A 222 19.63 3.64 -1.19
C MET A 222 19.27 4.38 -2.47
N THR A 223 20.20 5.18 -2.99
CA THR A 223 20.05 5.92 -4.25
C THR A 223 20.86 5.25 -5.34
N PHE A 224 20.23 4.94 -6.48
CA PHE A 224 20.83 4.25 -7.62
C PHE A 224 20.82 5.12 -8.87
N ASP A 225 21.89 5.03 -9.64
CA ASP A 225 21.99 5.65 -10.96
C ASP A 225 20.92 5.06 -11.89
N PRO A 226 20.07 5.91 -12.51
CA PRO A 226 18.88 5.44 -13.23
C PRO A 226 19.22 4.76 -14.56
N ALA A 227 20.43 4.97 -15.10
CA ALA A 227 20.84 4.35 -16.35
C ALA A 227 21.53 3.00 -16.14
N SER A 228 22.34 2.88 -15.09
CA SER A 228 23.20 1.71 -14.86
C SER A 228 22.76 0.81 -13.71
N GLY A 229 21.83 1.25 -12.85
CA GLY A 229 21.43 0.50 -11.65
C GLY A 229 22.50 0.45 -10.57
N LYS A 230 23.57 1.24 -10.68
CA LYS A 230 24.66 1.26 -9.70
C LYS A 230 24.29 2.08 -8.48
N LEU A 231 24.60 1.58 -7.29
CA LEU A 231 24.44 2.32 -6.05
C LEU A 231 25.34 3.57 -6.04
N ILE A 232 24.74 4.74 -5.84
CA ILE A 232 25.41 6.04 -5.72
C ILE A 232 25.68 6.37 -4.26
N ARG A 233 24.67 6.20 -3.39
CA ARG A 233 24.71 6.63 -1.99
C ARG A 233 23.73 5.83 -1.14
N THR A 234 24.08 5.63 0.13
CA THR A 234 23.16 5.15 1.16
C THR A 234 23.00 6.21 2.23
N GLU A 235 21.76 6.63 2.47
CA GLU A 235 21.32 7.36 3.67
C GLU A 235 20.62 6.36 4.61
N HIS A 236 20.33 6.77 5.85
CA HIS A 236 19.69 5.90 6.82
C HIS A 236 18.48 6.59 7.45
N ALA A 237 17.35 5.87 7.53
CA ALA A 237 16.22 6.25 8.35
C ALA A 237 16.58 6.16 9.84
N ALA A 238 15.81 6.85 10.69
CA ALA A 238 16.07 6.90 12.13
C ALA A 238 15.82 5.55 12.81
N GLU A 239 14.90 4.74 12.26
CA GLU A 239 14.61 3.37 12.67
C GLU A 239 14.55 2.47 11.41
N GLY A 240 14.64 1.15 11.60
CA GLY A 240 14.57 0.18 10.50
C GLY A 240 13.14 -0.21 10.14
N GLY A 241 12.98 -1.22 9.28
CA GLY A 241 11.66 -1.66 8.84
C GLY A 241 11.03 -0.73 7.80
N ASN A 242 11.87 -0.09 6.98
CA ASN A 242 11.44 0.93 6.03
C ASN A 242 10.46 0.36 5.00
N ASP A 243 9.32 1.01 4.82
CA ASP A 243 8.28 0.59 3.87
C ASP A 243 8.04 1.65 2.80
N GLY A 244 7.32 2.71 3.13
CA GLY A 244 7.01 3.82 2.24
C GLY A 244 8.14 4.84 2.15
N LEU A 245 8.26 5.49 1.00
CA LEU A 245 9.21 6.57 0.74
C LEU A 245 8.51 7.70 -0.02
N VAL A 246 8.61 8.92 0.52
CA VAL A 246 8.27 10.16 -0.18
C VAL A 246 9.52 11.03 -0.27
N ILE A 247 9.76 11.63 -1.43
CA ILE A 247 10.84 12.61 -1.63
C ILE A 247 10.21 13.94 -2.08
N LEU A 248 10.49 15.00 -1.34
CA LEU A 248 10.02 16.35 -1.64
C LEU A 248 10.95 17.08 -2.64
N PRO A 249 10.48 18.17 -3.27
CA PRO A 249 11.28 18.99 -4.19
C PRO A 249 12.59 19.53 -3.62
N ASP A 250 12.66 19.74 -2.31
CA ASP A 250 13.87 20.21 -1.62
C ASP A 250 14.86 19.08 -1.28
N GLY A 251 14.56 17.83 -1.66
CA GLY A 251 15.36 16.65 -1.37
C GLY A 251 15.10 16.03 0.01
N THR A 252 14.18 16.58 0.80
CA THR A 252 13.74 15.99 2.06
C THR A 252 13.03 14.66 1.79
N LYS A 253 13.44 13.61 2.51
CA LYS A 253 12.83 12.27 2.42
C LYS A 253 12.02 11.97 3.67
N TYR A 254 10.86 11.36 3.49
CA TYR A 254 10.08 10.76 4.56
C TYR A 254 10.02 9.27 4.36
N VAL A 255 10.28 8.50 5.43
CA VAL A 255 10.32 7.04 5.41
C VAL A 255 9.46 6.50 6.53
N SER A 256 8.46 5.68 6.23
CA SER A 256 7.64 5.00 7.22
C SER A 256 8.29 3.69 7.64
N SER A 257 8.03 3.28 8.87
CA SER A 257 8.47 1.99 9.39
C SER A 257 7.28 1.10 9.72
N VAL A 258 7.12 -0.01 9.00
CA VAL A 258 6.09 -1.01 9.32
C VAL A 258 6.37 -1.76 10.63
N ARG A 259 7.63 -1.76 11.09
CA ARG A 259 8.05 -2.51 12.28
C ARG A 259 8.03 -1.68 13.56
N PHE A 260 8.31 -0.38 13.44
CA PHE A 260 8.33 0.54 14.58
C PHE A 260 7.10 1.43 14.64
N GLY A 261 6.34 1.54 13.55
CA GLY A 261 5.19 2.43 13.45
C GLY A 261 5.57 3.90 13.48
N SER A 262 6.76 4.23 12.96
CA SER A 262 7.32 5.57 12.95
C SER A 262 7.41 6.16 11.54
N VAL A 263 7.60 7.47 11.48
CA VAL A 263 7.96 8.20 10.27
C VAL A 263 9.27 8.95 10.52
N SER A 264 10.29 8.62 9.75
CA SER A 264 11.57 9.33 9.73
C SER A 264 11.53 10.48 8.73
N LYS A 265 12.08 11.65 9.10
CA LYS A 265 12.43 12.76 8.20
C LYS A 265 13.94 12.78 8.00
N ILE A 266 14.39 12.81 6.76
CA ILE A 266 15.80 12.95 6.37
C ILE A 266 15.94 14.22 5.54
N SER A 267 16.47 15.27 6.14
CA SER A 267 16.77 16.52 5.43
C SER A 267 18.17 16.46 4.82
N PRO A 268 18.42 17.07 3.65
CA PRO A 268 19.74 17.04 3.02
C PRO A 268 20.87 17.44 3.97
N GLY A 269 21.87 16.56 4.12
CA GLY A 269 23.03 16.79 4.97
C GLY A 269 22.75 16.79 6.48
N LYS A 270 21.58 16.34 6.92
CA LYS A 270 21.20 16.24 8.34
C LYS A 270 20.97 14.78 8.74
N PRO A 271 21.20 14.41 10.02
CA PRO A 271 20.77 13.12 10.54
C PRO A 271 19.25 12.95 10.45
N ALA A 272 18.81 11.70 10.27
CA ALA A 272 17.39 11.36 10.30
C ALA A 272 16.77 11.59 11.68
N GLN A 273 15.48 11.96 11.70
CA GLN A 273 14.72 12.20 12.92
C GLN A 273 13.35 11.55 12.84
N VAL A 274 12.88 10.93 13.92
CA VAL A 274 11.49 10.46 14.03
C VAL A 274 10.57 11.66 14.25
N ILE A 275 9.57 11.85 13.39
CA ILE A 275 8.60 12.96 13.45
C ILE A 275 7.17 12.52 13.79
N ALA A 276 6.92 11.21 13.75
CA ALA A 276 5.70 10.58 14.24
C ALA A 276 6.02 9.14 14.64
N SER A 277 5.24 8.63 15.59
CA SER A 277 5.42 7.30 16.18
C SER A 277 4.07 6.70 16.59
N GLY A 278 4.06 5.40 16.84
CA GLY A 278 2.86 4.70 17.29
C GLY A 278 1.80 4.52 16.22
N ILE A 279 2.15 4.69 14.93
CA ILE A 279 1.25 4.41 13.80
C ILE A 279 1.26 2.90 13.55
N PRO A 280 0.17 2.17 13.84
CA PRO A 280 0.15 0.72 13.67
C PRO A 280 0.44 0.31 12.22
N SER A 281 1.44 -0.54 12.03
CA SER A 281 1.85 -1.06 10.71
C SER A 281 1.91 0.05 9.65
N ALA A 282 2.64 1.13 9.94
CA ALA A 282 2.83 2.27 9.05
C ALA A 282 3.44 1.82 7.72
N ALA A 283 2.58 1.57 6.75
CA ALA A 283 2.89 0.94 5.47
C ALA A 283 3.47 1.96 4.49
N SER A 284 3.11 1.93 3.22
CA SER A 284 3.55 2.92 2.24
C SER A 284 3.11 4.35 2.61
N MET A 285 3.41 5.35 1.79
CA MET A 285 2.98 6.74 2.04
C MET A 285 2.69 7.52 0.75
N GLY A 286 1.65 8.34 0.78
CA GLY A 286 1.38 9.38 -0.21
C GLY A 286 1.66 10.77 0.37
N TYR A 287 1.99 11.74 -0.50
CA TYR A 287 2.15 13.14 -0.11
C TYR A 287 1.10 14.03 -0.77
N ASP A 288 0.27 14.62 0.06
CA ASP A 288 -0.64 15.67 -0.32
C ASP A 288 0.09 17.01 -0.26
N SER A 289 0.43 17.52 -1.44
CA SER A 289 1.23 18.73 -1.62
C SER A 289 0.47 20.02 -1.35
N LYS A 290 -0.87 20.01 -1.38
CA LYS A 290 -1.67 21.21 -1.12
C LYS A 290 -1.89 21.40 0.37
N GLN A 291 -2.17 20.32 1.09
CA GLN A 291 -2.32 20.37 2.54
C GLN A 291 -0.99 20.16 3.26
N LYS A 292 0.11 19.82 2.57
CA LYS A 292 1.42 19.52 3.17
C LYS A 292 1.31 18.46 4.26
N GLN A 293 0.83 17.29 3.88
CA GLN A 293 0.63 16.17 4.80
C GLN A 293 1.00 14.84 4.16
N LEU A 294 1.46 13.91 5.00
CA LEU A 294 1.66 12.53 4.63
C LEU A 294 0.41 11.72 4.94
N ILE A 295 0.06 10.82 4.04
CA ILE A 295 -1.03 9.86 4.20
C ILE A 295 -0.43 8.47 4.22
N ILE A 296 -0.73 7.71 5.27
CA ILE A 296 0.02 6.53 5.65
C ILE A 296 -0.98 5.39 5.88
N PRO A 297 -1.15 4.47 4.93
CA PRO A 297 -1.96 3.29 5.16
C PRO A 297 -1.51 2.49 6.39
N MET A 298 -2.50 1.98 7.11
CA MET A 298 -2.33 1.12 8.27
C MET A 298 -2.96 -0.22 7.92
N ASN A 299 -2.22 -1.03 7.13
CA ASN A 299 -2.77 -2.18 6.40
C ASN A 299 -3.65 -3.10 7.27
N ASN A 300 -3.13 -3.62 8.38
CA ASN A 300 -3.85 -4.53 9.28
C ASN A 300 -4.94 -3.84 10.12
N ASN A 301 -4.97 -2.50 10.14
CA ASN A 301 -5.91 -1.71 10.92
C ASN A 301 -7.07 -1.17 10.06
N ASN A 302 -7.09 -1.45 8.75
CA ASN A 302 -8.17 -1.03 7.85
C ASN A 302 -8.42 0.49 7.88
N ALA A 303 -7.33 1.25 8.01
CA ALA A 303 -7.31 2.68 8.24
C ALA A 303 -6.15 3.34 7.48
N VAL A 304 -6.19 4.67 7.40
CA VAL A 304 -5.08 5.53 6.97
C VAL A 304 -4.81 6.58 8.05
N ALA A 305 -3.54 6.84 8.30
CA ALA A 305 -3.07 7.90 9.16
C ALA A 305 -2.74 9.15 8.34
N PHE A 306 -3.05 10.33 8.87
CA PHE A 306 -2.74 11.63 8.30
C PHE A 306 -1.79 12.35 9.24
N LEU A 307 -0.60 12.64 8.75
CA LEU A 307 0.44 13.36 9.46
C LEU A 307 0.66 14.72 8.80
N LYS A 308 0.21 15.78 9.47
CA LYS A 308 0.47 17.15 9.01
C LYS A 308 1.96 17.45 9.15
N LEU A 309 2.57 17.98 8.09
CA LEU A 309 3.95 18.44 8.15
C LEU A 309 3.97 19.90 8.61
N GLU A 310 4.88 20.22 9.53
CA GLU A 310 5.18 21.60 9.91
C GLU A 310 5.93 22.30 8.77
N ASP A 311 5.65 23.59 8.60
CA ASP A 311 6.30 24.46 7.60
C ASP A 311 7.79 24.70 7.89
#